data_AF-A0A7V7KV12-F1
#
_entry.id   AF-A0A7V7KV12-F1
#
_cell.length_a   1.000
_cell.length_b   1.000
_cell.length_c   1.000
_cell.angle_alpha   90.00
_cell.angle_beta   90.00
_cell.angle_gamma   90.00
#
_symmetry.space_group_name_H-M   'P 1'
#
loop_
_entity.id
_entity.type
_entity.pdbx_description
1 polymer ?
#
loop_
_entity_poly.entity_id
_entity_poly.type
_entity_poly.pdbx_seq_one_letter_code
_entity_poly.pdbx_strand_id
1 'polypeptide(L)'
;MVDKEMQSETYEELIEWTGALHRKLAERLEQGMDGEPGEKAKWLLEYLADHERKLNDVVSKISKHGNAGALHTWLYEHLSEKLPADQRQTLSFVGMSFEEISEAIMDIHNQLIELYRSAAGRAPTPEVRELMEEMLELEEHETLRLASQVDSVRAM
;
A
#
# COMPACT_ATOMS: atom_id res chain seq x y z
N MET A 1 19.13 7.66 19.65
CA MET A 1 18.82 7.55 18.21
C MET A 1 17.38 7.96 18.08
N VAL A 2 17.10 9.03 17.35
CA VAL A 2 15.72 9.45 17.11
C VAL A 2 15.18 8.49 16.06
N ASP A 3 14.24 7.64 16.47
CA ASP A 3 13.40 6.87 15.56
C ASP A 3 12.74 7.86 14.60
N LYS A 4 13.13 7.82 13.33
CA LYS A 4 12.57 8.71 12.32
C LYS A 4 11.24 8.09 11.87
N GLU A 5 10.22 8.27 12.70
CA GLU A 5 8.82 8.13 12.29
C GLU A 5 8.61 8.86 10.95
N MET A 6 7.73 8.35 10.10
CA MET A 6 7.36 9.03 8.87
C MET A 6 6.91 10.46 9.21
N GLN A 7 7.69 11.45 8.75
CA GLN A 7 7.33 12.87 8.76
C GLN A 7 6.77 13.16 7.36
N SER A 8 5.56 12.71 7.05
CA SER A 8 4.85 13.23 5.87
C SER A 8 4.23 14.55 6.30
N GLU A 9 4.88 15.63 5.93
CA GLU A 9 4.50 17.00 6.19
C GLU A 9 3.36 17.46 5.26
N THR A 10 3.24 16.84 4.08
CA THR A 10 2.21 17.16 3.06
C THR A 10 1.48 15.92 2.53
N TYR A 11 0.33 16.14 1.88
CA TYR A 11 -0.41 15.05 1.20
C TYR A 11 0.39 14.45 0.03
N GLU A 12 1.23 15.24 -0.65
CA GLU A 12 2.19 14.75 -1.64
C GLU A 12 3.14 13.72 -1.01
N GLU A 13 3.78 14.05 0.11
CA GLU A 13 4.71 13.16 0.79
C GLU A 13 4.02 11.89 1.33
N LEU A 14 2.75 11.98 1.72
CA LEU A 14 1.94 10.82 2.08
C LEU A 14 1.75 9.87 0.89
N ILE A 15 1.38 10.40 -0.28
CA ILE A 15 1.19 9.61 -1.51
C ILE A 15 2.54 9.04 -2.00
N GLU A 16 3.62 9.83 -1.93
CA GLU A 16 4.96 9.32 -2.25
C GLU A 16 5.39 8.19 -1.31
N TRP A 17 5.04 8.31 -0.03
CA TRP A 17 5.32 7.26 0.95
C TRP A 17 4.53 5.98 0.65
N THR A 18 3.24 6.06 0.34
CA THR A 18 2.44 4.86 0.00
C THR A 18 2.91 4.24 -1.31
N GLY A 19 3.29 5.03 -2.32
CA GLY A 19 3.95 4.53 -3.53
C GLY A 19 5.24 3.77 -3.21
N ALA A 20 6.09 4.34 -2.36
CA ALA A 20 7.32 3.69 -1.91
C ALA A 20 7.07 2.40 -1.12
N LEU A 21 5.95 2.29 -0.39
CA LEU A 21 5.52 1.07 0.26
C LEU A 21 5.18 -0.01 -0.78
N HIS A 22 4.35 0.27 -1.78
CA HIS A 22 4.03 -0.69 -2.86
C HIS A 22 5.28 -1.18 -3.59
N ARG A 23 6.20 -0.28 -3.94
CA ARG A 23 7.49 -0.68 -4.53
C ARG A 23 8.26 -1.64 -3.61
N LYS A 24 8.26 -1.37 -2.30
CA LYS A 24 8.94 -2.22 -1.33
C LYS A 24 8.27 -3.59 -1.20
N LEU A 25 6.93 -3.64 -1.20
CA LEU A 25 6.19 -4.90 -1.19
C LEU A 25 6.57 -5.76 -2.40
N ALA A 26 6.60 -5.18 -3.60
CA ALA A 26 7.04 -5.88 -4.80
C ALA A 26 8.43 -6.51 -4.62
N GLU A 27 9.42 -5.74 -4.14
CA GLU A 27 10.78 -6.23 -3.87
C GLU A 27 10.78 -7.41 -2.86
N ARG A 28 9.96 -7.33 -1.80
CA ARG A 28 9.91 -8.36 -0.75
C ARG A 28 9.18 -9.62 -1.22
N LEU A 29 8.15 -9.48 -2.04
CA LEU A 29 7.43 -10.60 -2.63
C LEU A 29 8.32 -11.35 -3.61
N GLU A 30 9.12 -10.64 -4.42
CA GLU A 30 10.14 -11.25 -5.27
C GLU A 30 11.19 -12.00 -4.45
N GLN A 31 11.67 -11.42 -3.33
CA GLN A 31 12.58 -12.10 -2.40
C GLN A 31 11.96 -13.34 -1.73
N GLY A 32 10.63 -13.38 -1.57
CA GLY A 32 9.92 -14.53 -1.01
C GLY A 32 10.20 -15.83 -1.78
N MET A 33 10.54 -15.72 -3.07
CA MET A 33 10.90 -16.87 -3.92
C MET A 33 12.17 -17.59 -3.50
N ASP A 34 13.07 -16.89 -2.80
CA ASP A 34 14.33 -17.48 -2.31
C ASP A 34 14.08 -18.54 -1.21
N GLY A 35 12.87 -18.60 -0.66
CA GLY A 35 12.45 -19.59 0.34
C GLY A 35 12.00 -20.95 -0.21
N GLU A 36 12.22 -21.22 -1.50
CA GLU A 36 11.77 -22.43 -2.20
C GLU A 36 10.26 -22.74 -1.97
N PRO A 37 9.37 -21.77 -2.23
CA PRO A 37 7.94 -21.95 -1.98
C PRO A 37 7.34 -23.06 -2.84
N GLY A 38 6.30 -23.71 -2.33
CA GLY A 38 5.46 -24.62 -3.11
C GLY A 38 4.76 -23.91 -4.27
N GLU A 39 4.27 -24.66 -5.26
CA GLU A 39 3.76 -24.13 -6.54
C GLU A 39 2.71 -23.01 -6.38
N LYS A 40 1.72 -23.19 -5.48
CA LYS A 40 0.70 -22.17 -5.22
C LYS A 40 1.27 -20.89 -4.61
N ALA A 41 2.14 -21.02 -3.62
CA ALA A 41 2.77 -19.87 -2.96
C ALA A 41 3.70 -19.12 -3.92
N LYS A 42 4.44 -19.86 -4.76
CA LYS A 42 5.23 -19.29 -5.85
C LYS A 42 4.36 -18.50 -6.82
N TRP A 43 3.26 -19.07 -7.31
CA TRP A 43 2.37 -18.35 -8.22
C TRP A 43 1.85 -17.05 -7.58
N LEU A 44 1.44 -17.11 -6.30
CA LEU A 44 0.91 -15.94 -5.59
C LEU A 44 1.96 -14.85 -5.43
N LEU A 45 3.19 -15.19 -5.02
CA LEU A 45 4.29 -14.23 -4.88
C LEU A 45 4.60 -13.51 -6.21
N GLU A 46 4.60 -14.25 -7.33
CA GLU A 46 4.83 -13.71 -8.68
C GLU A 46 3.72 -12.73 -9.08
N TYR A 47 2.46 -13.12 -8.85
CA TYR A 47 1.29 -12.29 -9.14
C TYR A 47 1.28 -11.00 -8.31
N LEU A 48 1.49 -11.12 -6.99
CA LEU A 48 1.49 -9.97 -6.08
C LEU A 48 2.64 -9.01 -6.39
N ALA A 49 3.84 -9.52 -6.68
CA ALA A 49 4.98 -8.66 -7.04
C ALA A 49 4.67 -7.78 -8.27
N ASP A 50 4.06 -8.37 -9.30
CA ASP A 50 3.66 -7.61 -10.49
C ASP A 50 2.51 -6.62 -10.22
N HIS A 51 1.54 -7.03 -9.38
CA HIS A 51 0.46 -6.16 -8.92
C HIS A 51 1.00 -4.92 -8.21
N GLU A 52 1.88 -5.11 -7.23
CA GLU A 52 2.46 -4.03 -6.42
C GLU A 52 3.32 -3.07 -7.26
N ARG A 53 4.06 -3.59 -8.26
CA ARG A 53 4.78 -2.73 -9.22
C ARG A 53 3.84 -1.82 -10.00
N LYS A 54 2.71 -2.36 -10.49
CA LYS A 54 1.70 -1.58 -11.22
C LYS A 54 1.03 -0.55 -10.33
N LEU A 55 0.71 -0.91 -9.08
CA LEU A 55 0.07 0.00 -8.14
C LEU A 55 1.00 1.16 -7.78
N ASN A 56 2.28 0.89 -7.49
CA ASN A 56 3.30 1.93 -7.33
C ASN A 56 3.34 2.89 -8.53
N ASP A 57 3.29 2.38 -9.76
CA ASP A 57 3.32 3.20 -10.98
C ASP A 57 2.08 4.11 -11.12
N VAL A 58 0.90 3.63 -10.70
CA VAL A 58 -0.34 4.43 -10.69
C VAL A 58 -0.27 5.50 -9.61
N VAL A 59 0.06 5.13 -8.38
CA VAL A 59 0.20 6.05 -7.23
C VAL A 59 1.22 7.15 -7.53
N SER A 60 2.38 6.79 -8.10
CA SER A 60 3.42 7.75 -8.50
C SER A 60 3.00 8.70 -9.62
N LYS A 61 1.97 8.37 -10.41
CA LYS A 61 1.42 9.28 -11.42
C LYS A 61 0.44 10.25 -10.80
N ILE A 62 -0.35 9.82 -9.81
CA ILE A 62 -1.27 10.68 -9.07
C ILE A 62 -0.47 11.75 -8.31
N SER A 63 0.62 11.40 -7.64
CA SER A 63 1.47 12.40 -6.96
C SER A 63 2.03 13.47 -7.91
N LYS A 64 2.28 13.13 -9.17
CA LYS A 64 2.86 14.05 -10.17
C LYS A 64 1.84 14.93 -10.91
N HIS A 65 0.59 14.48 -11.01
CA HIS A 65 -0.45 15.13 -11.82
C HIS A 65 -1.66 15.59 -11.01
N GLY A 66 -1.70 15.30 -9.71
CA GLY A 66 -2.75 15.74 -8.82
C GLY A 66 -2.84 17.26 -8.71
N ASN A 67 -3.92 17.75 -8.11
CA ASN A 67 -4.11 19.17 -7.87
C ASN A 67 -2.99 19.70 -6.96
N ALA A 68 -2.17 20.64 -7.46
CA ALA A 68 -1.04 21.19 -6.72
C ALA A 68 -1.43 21.84 -5.38
N GLY A 69 -2.63 22.43 -5.29
CA GLY A 69 -3.15 22.98 -4.04
C GLY A 69 -3.43 21.89 -3.01
N ALA A 70 -3.97 20.74 -3.43
CA ALA A 70 -4.19 19.61 -2.56
C ALA A 70 -2.88 18.93 -2.13
N LEU A 71 -1.99 18.67 -3.09
CA LEU A 71 -0.70 18.00 -2.87
C LEU A 71 0.19 18.74 -1.87
N HIS A 72 0.33 20.06 -2.00
CA HIS A 72 1.18 20.87 -1.13
C HIS A 72 0.48 21.34 0.15
N THR A 73 -0.75 20.85 0.42
CA THR A 73 -1.41 21.11 1.70
C THR A 73 -0.71 20.35 2.82
N TRP A 74 -0.48 21.03 3.93
CA TRP A 74 0.15 20.45 5.11
C TRP A 74 -0.79 19.48 5.85
N LEU A 75 -0.24 18.37 6.30
CA LEU A 75 -0.91 17.40 7.17
C LEU A 75 -0.90 17.91 8.62
N TYR A 76 -1.83 18.82 8.94
CA TYR A 76 -2.01 19.32 10.30
C TYR A 76 -2.70 18.25 11.19
N GLU A 77 -1.89 17.54 11.97
CA GLU A 77 -2.20 16.61 13.07
C GLU A 77 -2.56 15.12 12.76
N HIS A 78 -1.69 14.25 13.29
CA HIS A 78 -1.91 12.86 13.74
C HIS A 78 -2.62 11.92 12.76
N LEU A 79 -1.96 11.56 11.64
CA LEU A 79 -2.12 10.21 11.07
C LEU A 79 -1.38 9.15 11.92
N SER A 80 -0.62 9.58 12.94
CA SER A 80 0.36 8.83 13.74
C SER A 80 -0.18 7.69 14.60
N GLU A 81 -1.49 7.46 14.69
CA GLU A 81 -2.00 6.35 15.51
C GLU A 81 -2.25 5.05 14.74
N LYS A 82 -2.22 5.05 13.40
CA LYS A 82 -2.58 3.86 12.60
C LYS A 82 -1.71 3.61 11.37
N LEU A 83 -0.74 4.47 11.09
CA LEU A 83 0.22 4.18 10.04
C LEU A 83 1.10 3.03 10.53
N PRO A 84 1.18 1.90 9.81
CA PRO A 84 2.07 0.83 10.21
C PRO A 84 3.49 1.36 10.38
N ALA A 85 3.99 1.34 11.62
CA ALA A 85 5.34 1.75 11.97
C ALA A 85 6.32 1.16 10.97
N ASP A 86 7.00 2.03 10.21
CA ASP A 86 7.88 1.74 9.07
C ASP A 86 7.96 0.26 8.65
N GLN A 87 6.84 -0.28 8.15
CA GLN A 87 6.75 -1.69 7.71
C GLN A 87 7.75 -2.00 6.57
N ARG A 88 8.40 -0.97 6.00
CA ARG A 88 9.48 -1.08 5.02
C ARG A 88 10.64 -1.95 5.51
N GLN A 89 10.88 -2.03 6.83
CA GLN A 89 12.09 -2.65 7.37
C GLN A 89 11.95 -4.13 7.75
N THR A 90 10.77 -4.60 8.17
CA THR A 90 10.63 -5.94 8.80
C THR A 90 9.82 -6.95 7.99
N LEU A 91 9.11 -6.53 6.93
CA LEU A 91 8.34 -7.46 6.11
C LEU A 91 9.26 -8.40 5.30
N SER A 92 9.05 -9.71 5.48
CA SER A 92 9.70 -10.79 4.76
C SER A 92 8.66 -11.85 4.42
N PHE A 93 8.62 -12.28 3.15
CA PHE A 93 7.74 -13.36 2.69
C PHE A 93 8.47 -14.70 2.51
N VAL A 94 9.77 -14.76 2.83
CA VAL A 94 10.60 -15.95 2.70
C VAL A 94 10.08 -17.05 3.61
N GLY A 95 9.80 -18.22 3.03
CA GLY A 95 9.33 -19.41 3.76
C GLY A 95 7.88 -19.36 4.21
N MET A 96 7.11 -18.32 3.84
CA MET A 96 5.68 -18.24 4.14
C MET A 96 4.87 -19.17 3.24
N SER A 97 3.80 -19.72 3.80
CA SER A 97 2.75 -20.45 3.09
C SER A 97 1.86 -19.52 2.27
N PHE A 98 1.06 -20.10 1.37
CA PHE A 98 0.09 -19.37 0.56
C PHE A 98 -0.88 -18.55 1.44
N GLU A 99 -1.35 -19.15 2.53
CA GLU A 99 -2.27 -18.54 3.50
C GLU A 99 -1.61 -17.37 4.24
N GLU A 100 -0.40 -17.54 4.73
CA GLU A 100 0.35 -16.47 5.43
C GLU A 100 0.65 -15.28 4.51
N ILE A 101 1.04 -15.55 3.25
CA ILE A 101 1.26 -14.49 2.24
C ILE A 101 -0.05 -13.75 1.98
N SER A 102 -1.15 -14.49 1.81
CA SER A 102 -2.48 -13.92 1.54
C SER A 102 -2.97 -13.03 2.68
N GLU A 103 -2.82 -13.48 3.93
CA GLU A 103 -3.23 -12.71 5.11
C GLU A 103 -2.37 -11.45 5.25
N ALA A 104 -1.05 -11.59 5.17
CA ALA A 104 -0.13 -10.48 5.32
C ALA A 104 -0.34 -9.38 4.28
N ILE A 105 -0.56 -9.73 3.00
CA ILE A 105 -0.76 -8.71 1.96
C ILE A 105 -2.11 -8.00 2.16
N MET A 106 -3.18 -8.75 2.45
CA MET A 106 -4.51 -8.16 2.66
C MET A 106 -4.55 -7.23 3.87
N ASP A 107 -3.85 -7.57 4.96
CA ASP A 107 -3.74 -6.71 6.13
C ASP A 107 -3.09 -5.36 5.82
N ILE A 108 -2.09 -5.35 4.92
CA ILE A 108 -1.40 -4.12 4.52
C ILE A 108 -2.32 -3.23 3.67
N HIS A 109 -3.01 -3.81 2.68
CA HIS A 109 -3.97 -3.05 1.87
C HIS A 109 -5.15 -2.51 2.69
N ASN A 110 -5.67 -3.30 3.63
CA ASN A 110 -6.72 -2.82 4.54
C ASN A 110 -6.23 -1.64 5.41
N GLN A 111 -4.96 -1.63 5.81
CA GLN A 111 -4.38 -0.49 6.52
C GLN A 111 -4.27 0.76 5.64
N LEU A 112 -3.94 0.60 4.35
CA LEU A 112 -3.93 1.69 3.37
C LEU A 112 -5.35 2.24 3.12
N ILE A 113 -6.36 1.38 3.01
CA ILE A 113 -7.77 1.80 2.91
C ILE A 113 -8.17 2.66 4.11
N GLU A 114 -7.86 2.21 5.33
CA GLU A 114 -8.19 2.95 6.54
C GLU A 114 -7.41 4.28 6.63
N LEU A 115 -6.17 4.30 6.15
CA LEU A 115 -5.38 5.52 6.04
C LEU A 115 -6.04 6.53 5.11
N TYR A 116 -6.35 6.15 3.86
CA TYR A 116 -6.95 7.07 2.89
C TYR A 116 -8.36 7.51 3.30
N ARG A 117 -9.17 6.60 3.86
CA ARG A 117 -10.49 6.93 4.44
C ARG A 117 -10.37 7.98 5.54
N SER A 118 -9.40 7.81 6.43
CA SER A 118 -9.16 8.75 7.52
C SER A 118 -8.62 10.10 7.04
N ALA A 119 -7.78 10.10 6.01
CA ALA A 119 -7.26 11.31 5.38
C ALA A 119 -8.37 12.10 4.66
N ALA A 120 -9.23 11.42 3.88
CA ALA A 120 -10.39 12.03 3.23
C ALA A 120 -11.37 12.64 4.24
N GLY A 121 -11.69 11.91 5.32
CA GLY A 121 -12.61 12.38 6.36
C GLY A 121 -12.11 13.59 7.16
N ARG A 122 -10.79 13.83 7.17
CA ARG A 122 -10.14 14.95 7.87
C ARG A 122 -9.58 16.01 6.93
N ALA A 123 -9.85 15.89 5.63
CA ALA A 123 -9.32 16.79 4.62
C ALA A 123 -9.70 18.26 4.90
N PRO A 124 -8.72 19.18 4.99
CA PRO A 124 -8.95 20.59 5.32
C PRO A 124 -9.58 21.37 4.17
N THR A 125 -9.52 20.87 2.94
CA THR A 125 -10.16 21.48 1.77
C THR A 125 -10.90 20.43 0.92
N PRO A 126 -11.86 20.84 0.08
CA PRO A 126 -12.52 19.94 -0.86
C PRO A 126 -11.56 19.25 -1.84
N GLU A 127 -10.53 19.95 -2.31
CA GLU A 127 -9.56 19.40 -3.25
C GLU A 127 -8.70 18.30 -2.61
N VAL A 128 -8.34 18.46 -1.34
CA VAL A 128 -7.66 17.41 -0.58
C VAL A 128 -8.57 16.21 -0.35
N ARG A 129 -9.86 16.46 -0.11
CA ARG A 129 -10.83 15.37 0.06
C ARG A 129 -10.96 14.56 -1.22
N GLU A 130 -11.16 15.23 -2.35
CA GLU A 130 -11.26 14.60 -3.67
C GLU A 130 -10.01 13.78 -3.99
N LEU A 131 -8.81 14.33 -3.73
CA LEU A 131 -7.56 13.60 -3.91
C LEU A 131 -7.48 12.33 -3.04
N MET A 132 -7.88 12.40 -1.77
CA MET A 132 -7.84 11.24 -0.88
C MET A 132 -8.96 10.24 -1.16
N GLU A 133 -10.11 10.68 -1.65
CA GLU A 133 -11.20 9.82 -2.14
C GLU A 133 -10.76 9.06 -3.41
N GLU A 134 -10.04 9.71 -4.34
CA GLU A 134 -9.45 9.03 -5.51
C GLU A 134 -8.46 7.92 -5.09
N MET A 135 -7.59 8.20 -4.12
CA MET A 135 -6.66 7.22 -3.58
C MET A 135 -7.38 6.06 -2.86
N LEU A 136 -8.44 6.36 -2.11
CA LEU A 136 -9.26 5.37 -1.43
C LEU A 136 -9.97 4.44 -2.43
N GLU A 137 -10.62 5.00 -3.45
CA GLU A 137 -11.32 4.23 -4.47
C GLU A 137 -10.36 3.31 -5.24
N LEU A 138 -9.17 3.81 -5.58
CA LEU A 138 -8.11 3.01 -6.18
C LEU A 138 -7.74 1.82 -5.29
N GLU A 139 -7.44 2.07 -4.01
CA GLU A 139 -7.00 1.03 -3.08
C GLU A 139 -8.10 -0.02 -2.83
N GLU A 140 -9.35 0.41 -2.63
CA GLU A 140 -10.50 -0.48 -2.44
C GLU A 140 -10.71 -1.38 -3.67
N HIS A 141 -10.62 -0.82 -4.87
CA HIS A 141 -10.76 -1.58 -6.12
C HIS A 141 -9.63 -2.62 -6.29
N GLU A 142 -8.38 -2.23 -6.06
CA GLU A 142 -7.24 -3.14 -6.19
C GLU A 142 -7.28 -4.25 -5.13
N THR A 143 -7.67 -3.93 -3.90
CA THR A 143 -7.85 -4.89 -2.81
C THR A 143 -8.94 -5.92 -3.12
N LEU A 144 -10.07 -5.49 -3.70
CA LEU A 144 -11.12 -6.41 -4.16
C LEU A 144 -10.63 -7.32 -5.30
N ARG A 145 -9.83 -6.78 -6.24
CA ARG A 145 -9.23 -7.57 -7.32
C ARG A 145 -8.27 -8.63 -6.77
N LEU A 146 -7.43 -8.26 -5.81
CA LEU A 146 -6.53 -9.18 -5.11
C LEU A 146 -7.30 -10.30 -4.42
N ALA A 147 -8.31 -9.97 -3.61
CA ALA A 147 -9.14 -10.96 -2.91
C ALA A 147 -9.76 -11.97 -3.88
N SER A 148 -10.35 -11.48 -4.99
CA SER A 148 -10.92 -12.35 -6.02
C SER A 148 -9.89 -13.28 -6.67
N GLN A 149 -8.67 -12.79 -6.90
CA GLN A 149 -7.62 -13.60 -7.51
C GLN A 149 -7.09 -14.66 -6.51
N VAL A 150 -6.89 -14.27 -5.25
CA VAL A 150 -6.45 -15.18 -4.17
C VAL A 150 -7.48 -16.29 -3.98
N ASP A 151 -8.77 -15.97 -3.91
CA ASP A 151 -9.84 -16.96 -3.74
C ASP A 151 -9.92 -17.93 -4.93
N SER A 152 -9.71 -17.42 -6.15
CA SER A 152 -9.69 -18.26 -7.35
C SER A 152 -8.56 -19.30 -7.30
N VAL A 153 -7.37 -18.91 -6.86
CA VAL A 153 -6.22 -19.85 -6.73
C VAL A 153 -6.35 -20.77 -5.53
N ARG A 154 -6.94 -20.28 -4.42
CA ARG A 154 -7.22 -21.10 -3.24
C ARG A 154 -8.14 -22.27 -3.58
N ALA A 155 -9.11 -22.07 -4.48
CA ALA A 155 -10.07 -23.07 -4.90
C ALA A 155 -9.55 -24.10 -5.92
N MET A 156 -8.37 -23.90 -6.50
CA MET A 156 -7.70 -24.84 -7.43
C MET A 156 -7.07 -26.02 -6.69
#